data_AF-A0AAJ0C344-F1
#
_entry.id   AF-A0AAJ0C344-F1
#
_cell.length_a   1.000
_cell.length_b   1.000
_cell.length_c   1.000
_cell.angle_alpha   90.00
_cell.angle_beta   90.00
_cell.angle_gamma   90.00
#
_symmetry.space_group_name_H-M   'P 1'
#
loop_
_entity.id
_entity.type
_entity.pdbx_description
1 polymer ?
#
loop_
_entity_poly.entity_id
_entity_poly.type
_entity_poly.pdbx_seq_one_letter_code
_entity_poly.pdbx_strand_id
1 'polypeptide(L)'
;MVAQARELNAGDTTAAGIEVRQGSAEDLSPLRDGSVDCVVAGQAAHWFDYERAWPELARVAVPGATLAFWGYKDHVIVGRPATSEVFDRFTYGEGEVAPGMESMARFWELPGRNILRNSLSAVVPPQEDWEDVRRIVWDPDRKTAEIGDAAEEVLWMRKTLKLGELEGYTRTYSAFGGWKDAHPEFRSRVDGGEGDIVDKMYDEVVAAVPEWEAEGDKWREIEVEAVWGTVLLLARRR
;
A
#
# COMPACT_ATOMS: atom_id res chain seq x y z
N MET A 1 2.83 16.25 -5.59
CA MET A 1 1.69 15.79 -4.78
C MET A 1 0.79 16.95 -4.33
N VAL A 2 1.22 17.89 -3.48
CA VAL A 2 0.33 18.98 -2.99
C VAL A 2 -0.28 19.83 -4.11
N ALA A 3 0.50 20.23 -5.12
CA ALA A 3 -0.01 20.99 -6.26
C ALA A 3 -1.10 20.22 -7.03
N GLN A 4 -0.85 18.94 -7.33
CA GLN A 4 -1.80 18.05 -8.01
C GLN A 4 -3.08 17.83 -7.19
N ALA A 5 -2.97 17.64 -5.87
CA ALA A 5 -4.14 17.51 -5.00
C ALA A 5 -4.99 18.79 -4.99
N ARG A 6 -4.36 19.97 -4.99
CA ARG A 6 -5.06 21.25 -5.10
C ARG A 6 -5.75 21.41 -6.45
N GLU A 7 -5.10 20.98 -7.53
CA GLU A 7 -5.67 21.01 -8.88
C GLU A 7 -6.90 20.09 -9.00
N LEU A 8 -6.82 18.87 -8.46
CA LEU A 8 -7.96 17.95 -8.41
C LEU A 8 -9.13 18.54 -7.61
N ASN A 9 -8.86 19.16 -6.45
CA ASN A 9 -9.90 19.79 -5.63
C ASN A 9 -10.53 21.03 -6.29
N ALA A 10 -9.77 21.78 -7.09
CA ALA A 10 -10.27 23.00 -7.75
C ALA A 10 -11.35 22.68 -8.81
N GLY A 11 -11.35 21.47 -9.37
CA GLY A 11 -12.35 21.01 -10.33
C GLY A 11 -13.59 20.36 -9.72
N ASP A 12 -13.60 20.09 -8.42
CA ASP A 12 -14.67 19.32 -7.75
C ASP A 12 -15.43 20.19 -6.74
N THR A 13 -16.67 20.54 -7.08
CA THR A 13 -17.54 21.33 -6.19
C THR A 13 -17.91 20.62 -4.88
N THR A 14 -17.71 19.29 -4.79
CA THR A 14 -17.88 18.53 -3.55
C THR A 14 -16.66 18.60 -2.63
N ALA A 15 -15.50 19.07 -3.13
CA ALA A 15 -14.29 19.33 -2.36
C ALA A 15 -14.32 20.68 -1.61
N ALA A 16 -15.46 21.40 -1.62
CA ALA A 16 -15.65 22.60 -0.83
C ALA A 16 -15.43 22.30 0.66
N GLY A 17 -14.36 22.88 1.24
CA GLY A 17 -13.96 22.63 2.64
C GLY A 17 -12.71 21.75 2.80
N ILE A 18 -12.09 21.27 1.72
CA ILE A 18 -10.82 20.53 1.78
C ILE A 18 -9.65 21.50 1.62
N GLU A 19 -8.82 21.59 2.66
CA GLU A 19 -7.54 22.30 2.59
C GLU A 19 -6.36 21.33 2.50
N VAL A 20 -5.48 21.51 1.51
CA VAL A 20 -4.26 20.72 1.36
C VAL A 20 -3.04 21.54 1.77
N ARG A 21 -2.32 21.04 2.77
CA ARG A 21 -1.10 21.66 3.31
C ARG A 21 0.09 20.71 3.15
N GLN A 22 1.28 21.29 2.98
CA GLN A 22 2.53 20.58 3.13
C GLN A 22 2.89 20.57 4.62
N GLY A 23 3.17 19.40 5.17
CA GLY A 23 3.52 19.21 6.57
C GLY A 23 3.83 17.73 6.83
N SER A 24 4.25 17.43 8.05
CA SER A 24 4.47 16.05 8.51
C SER A 24 3.48 15.70 9.64
N ALA A 25 3.36 14.44 10.02
CA ALA A 25 2.49 14.03 11.12
C ALA A 25 3.03 14.48 12.49
N GLU A 26 4.33 14.78 12.55
CA GLU A 26 5.10 15.21 13.72
C GLU A 26 5.12 16.73 13.92
N ASP A 27 4.53 17.50 13.01
CA ASP A 27 4.39 18.95 13.13
C ASP A 27 3.04 19.38 12.57
N LEU A 28 2.07 19.51 13.47
CA LEU A 28 0.72 19.98 13.18
C LEU A 28 0.54 21.41 13.68
N SER A 29 1.61 22.21 13.77
CA SER A 29 1.56 23.61 14.24
C SER A 29 0.58 24.53 13.51
N PRO A 30 0.19 24.29 12.23
CA PRO A 30 -0.89 25.07 11.62
C PRO A 30 -2.27 24.84 12.23
N LEU A 31 -2.46 23.75 12.99
CA LEU A 31 -3.71 23.40 13.66
C LEU A 31 -3.67 23.82 15.13
N ARG A 32 -4.80 24.35 15.60
CA ARG A 32 -4.99 24.74 17.00
C ARG A 32 -5.13 23.50 17.88
N ASP A 33 -4.75 23.63 19.14
CA ASP A 33 -5.01 22.63 20.16
C ASP A 33 -6.52 22.36 20.25
N GLY A 34 -6.91 21.08 20.42
CA GLY A 34 -8.30 20.68 20.56
C GLY A 34 -9.23 21.20 19.46
N SER A 35 -8.81 21.11 18.19
CA SER A 35 -9.58 21.58 17.04
C SER A 35 -9.94 20.51 16.02
N VAL A 36 -9.52 19.26 16.26
CA VAL A 36 -9.70 18.14 15.33
C VAL A 36 -10.62 17.08 15.93
N ASP A 37 -11.72 16.78 15.26
CA ASP A 37 -12.69 15.75 15.65
C ASP A 37 -12.30 14.34 15.17
N CYS A 38 -11.50 14.25 14.10
CA CYS A 38 -11.08 12.99 13.52
C CYS A 38 -9.69 13.10 12.88
N VAL A 39 -8.83 12.14 13.20
CA VAL A 39 -7.48 12.00 12.66
C VAL A 39 -7.42 10.72 11.82
N VAL A 40 -7.09 10.85 10.54
CA VAL A 40 -6.99 9.71 9.61
C VAL A 40 -5.60 9.63 9.02
N ALA A 41 -5.01 8.43 9.03
CA ALA A 41 -3.78 8.14 8.29
C ALA A 41 -4.02 6.90 7.41
N GLY A 42 -4.18 7.13 6.11
CA GLY A 42 -4.32 6.07 5.11
C GLY A 42 -2.97 5.76 4.49
N GLN A 43 -2.47 4.53 4.67
CA GLN A 43 -1.20 4.08 4.09
C GLN A 43 0.03 4.92 4.47
N ALA A 44 0.04 5.54 5.65
CA ALA A 44 1.13 6.45 6.06
C ALA A 44 1.69 6.20 7.45
N ALA A 45 0.89 5.67 8.40
CA ALA A 45 1.29 5.58 9.81
C ALA A 45 2.53 4.70 10.09
N HIS A 46 2.95 3.88 9.13
CA HIS A 46 4.18 3.09 9.24
C HIS A 46 5.46 3.92 9.00
N TRP A 47 5.34 5.16 8.54
CA TRP A 47 6.46 6.10 8.33
C TRP A 47 6.62 7.12 9.45
N PHE A 48 5.69 7.19 10.41
CA PHE A 48 5.71 8.24 11.43
C PHE A 48 6.83 8.01 12.44
N ASP A 49 7.38 9.11 12.94
CA ASP A 49 8.14 9.13 14.18
C ASP A 49 7.15 9.18 15.36
N TYR A 50 6.93 8.03 16.01
CA TYR A 50 5.91 7.90 17.05
C TYR A 50 6.17 8.77 18.28
N GLU A 51 7.43 9.02 18.63
CA GLU A 51 7.77 9.86 19.80
C GLU A 51 7.31 11.30 19.59
N ARG A 52 7.24 11.76 18.33
CA ARG A 52 6.85 13.11 17.97
C ARG A 52 5.40 13.21 17.47
N ALA A 53 4.93 12.20 16.75
CA ALA A 53 3.58 12.18 16.19
C ALA A 53 2.52 12.05 17.29
N TRP A 54 2.67 11.14 18.26
CA TRP A 54 1.63 10.92 19.27
C TRP A 54 1.28 12.19 20.09
N PRO A 55 2.26 12.95 20.61
CA PRO A 55 1.96 14.20 21.31
C PRO A 55 1.24 15.22 20.42
N GLU A 56 1.64 15.36 19.17
CA GLU A 56 1.00 16.30 18.23
C GLU A 56 -0.44 15.91 17.90
N LEU A 57 -0.69 14.61 17.66
CA LEU A 57 -2.04 14.10 17.41
C LEU A 57 -2.94 14.28 18.64
N ALA A 58 -2.41 14.04 19.84
CA ALA A 58 -3.14 14.24 21.09
C ALA A 58 -3.42 15.72 21.40
N ARG A 59 -2.50 16.63 21.00
CA ARG A 59 -2.63 18.08 21.16
C ARG A 59 -3.77 18.63 20.30
N VAL A 60 -3.83 18.26 19.02
CA VAL A 60 -4.83 18.81 18.09
C VAL A 60 -6.21 18.18 18.25
N ALA A 61 -6.29 16.94 18.75
CA ALA A 61 -7.54 16.21 18.92
C ALA A 61 -8.39 16.72 20.10
N VAL A 62 -9.70 16.88 19.90
CA VAL A 62 -10.65 17.14 21.01
C VAL A 62 -10.87 15.89 21.86
N PRO A 63 -11.25 16.00 23.15
CA PRO A 63 -11.74 14.86 23.93
C PRO A 63 -12.88 14.15 23.19
N GLY A 64 -12.77 12.83 23.04
CA GLY A 64 -13.68 12.04 22.21
C GLY A 64 -13.48 12.20 20.70
N ALA A 65 -12.35 12.70 20.21
CA ALA A 65 -12.01 12.59 18.79
C ALA A 65 -11.74 11.13 18.38
N THR A 66 -11.98 10.80 17.11
CA THR A 66 -11.61 9.49 16.54
C THR A 66 -10.21 9.53 15.95
N LEU A 67 -9.42 8.50 16.20
CA LEU A 67 -8.26 8.17 15.40
C LEU A 67 -8.57 6.94 14.54
N ALA A 68 -8.27 7.01 13.25
CA ALA A 68 -8.48 5.92 12.30
C ALA A 68 -7.30 5.78 11.34
N PHE A 69 -6.37 4.87 11.66
CA PHE A 69 -5.23 4.57 10.82
C PHE A 69 -5.46 3.29 10.07
N TRP A 70 -5.29 3.30 8.75
CA TRP A 70 -5.48 2.11 7.93
C TRP A 70 -4.33 1.88 6.98
N GLY A 71 -4.16 0.61 6.61
CA GLY A 71 -3.15 0.17 5.67
C GLY A 71 -3.58 -1.12 5.00
N TYR A 72 -2.94 -1.40 3.88
CA TYR A 72 -3.08 -2.63 3.11
C TYR A 72 -1.72 -3.10 2.60
N LYS A 73 -1.60 -4.39 2.30
CA LYS A 73 -0.33 -5.01 1.95
C LYS A 73 -0.53 -6.25 1.11
N ASP A 74 0.48 -6.52 0.28
CA ASP A 74 0.80 -7.82 -0.30
C ASP A 74 -0.43 -8.56 -0.83
N HIS A 75 -0.86 -8.13 -2.02
CA HIS A 75 -2.03 -8.69 -2.66
C HIS A 75 -1.84 -10.14 -3.10
N VAL A 76 -2.97 -10.81 -3.30
CA VAL A 76 -3.07 -12.05 -4.06
C VAL A 76 -4.08 -11.85 -5.19
N ILE A 77 -3.92 -12.62 -6.26
CA ILE A 77 -4.98 -12.78 -7.27
C ILE A 77 -5.82 -13.99 -6.85
N VAL A 78 -7.10 -13.78 -6.56
CA VAL A 78 -7.97 -14.78 -5.93
C VAL A 78 -8.06 -16.04 -6.81
N GLY A 79 -7.79 -17.21 -6.19
CA GLY A 79 -7.80 -18.50 -6.89
C GLY A 79 -6.64 -18.72 -7.87
N ARG A 80 -5.56 -17.93 -7.76
CA ARG A 80 -4.35 -18.03 -8.60
C ARG A 80 -3.06 -18.12 -7.75
N PRO A 81 -2.90 -19.18 -6.93
CA PRO A 81 -1.79 -19.31 -5.98
C PRO A 81 -0.40 -19.22 -6.62
N ALA A 82 -0.23 -19.72 -7.85
CA ALA A 82 1.05 -19.70 -8.55
C ALA A 82 1.59 -18.27 -8.77
N THR A 83 0.71 -17.28 -8.88
CA THR A 83 1.10 -15.87 -9.04
C THR A 83 1.68 -15.27 -7.76
N SER A 84 1.23 -15.73 -6.59
CA SER A 84 1.65 -15.20 -5.29
C SER A 84 3.13 -15.48 -5.02
N GLU A 85 3.64 -16.65 -5.43
CA GLU A 85 5.06 -16.99 -5.34
C GLU A 85 5.91 -16.07 -6.23
N VAL A 86 5.46 -15.77 -7.45
CA VAL A 86 6.13 -14.85 -8.36
C VAL A 86 6.19 -13.45 -7.74
N PHE A 87 5.05 -12.92 -7.27
CA PHE A 87 5.03 -11.60 -6.63
C PHE A 87 5.95 -11.52 -5.42
N ASP A 88 5.93 -12.51 -4.52
CA ASP A 88 6.78 -12.52 -3.34
C ASP A 88 8.27 -12.59 -3.71
N ARG A 89 8.63 -13.47 -4.65
CA ARG A 89 10.03 -13.63 -5.12
C ARG A 89 10.58 -12.35 -5.73
N PHE A 90 9.85 -11.70 -6.63
CA PHE A 90 10.30 -10.45 -7.26
C PHE A 90 10.28 -9.25 -6.29
N THR A 91 9.41 -9.27 -5.28
CA THR A 91 9.25 -8.13 -4.36
C THR A 91 10.15 -8.22 -3.13
N TYR A 92 10.45 -9.42 -2.66
CA TYR A 92 11.10 -9.70 -1.38
C TYR A 92 12.16 -10.80 -1.42
N GLY A 93 12.26 -11.55 -2.52
CA GLY A 93 13.19 -12.66 -2.62
C GLY A 93 14.64 -12.20 -2.43
N GLU A 94 15.46 -13.08 -1.87
CA GLU A 94 16.89 -12.84 -1.77
C GLU A 94 17.57 -13.25 -3.08
N GLY A 95 18.43 -12.38 -3.62
CA GLY A 95 19.24 -12.68 -4.81
C GLY A 95 18.59 -12.33 -6.15
N GLU A 96 19.04 -13.03 -7.21
CA GLU A 96 18.60 -12.81 -8.58
C GLU A 96 17.22 -13.44 -8.85
N VAL A 97 16.34 -12.68 -9.49
CA VAL A 97 14.98 -13.09 -9.88
C VAL A 97 14.87 -13.36 -11.38
N ALA A 98 15.76 -12.76 -12.18
CA ALA A 98 16.00 -13.03 -13.58
C ALA A 98 17.51 -12.85 -13.88
N PRO A 99 18.05 -13.28 -15.04
CA PRO A 99 19.48 -13.21 -15.32
C PRO A 99 20.09 -11.81 -15.11
N GLY A 100 20.98 -11.69 -14.12
CA GLY A 100 21.63 -10.42 -13.76
C GLY A 100 20.72 -9.40 -13.08
N MET A 101 19.53 -9.81 -12.65
CA MET A 101 18.48 -8.93 -12.12
C MET A 101 18.14 -9.33 -10.68
N GLU A 102 18.55 -8.52 -9.70
CA GLU A 102 18.15 -8.72 -8.30
C GLU A 102 16.69 -8.33 -8.05
N SER A 103 16.08 -8.84 -6.98
CA SER A 103 14.72 -8.48 -6.58
C SER A 103 14.60 -7.02 -6.07
N MET A 104 13.37 -6.59 -5.79
CA MET A 104 13.11 -5.30 -5.13
C MET A 104 13.39 -5.29 -3.61
N ALA A 105 13.82 -6.41 -3.01
CA ALA A 105 13.85 -6.59 -1.56
C ALA A 105 14.62 -5.49 -0.81
N ARG A 106 15.84 -5.16 -1.27
CA ARG A 106 16.71 -4.17 -0.61
C ARG A 106 16.30 -2.73 -0.82
N PHE A 107 15.32 -2.46 -1.69
CA PHE A 107 14.87 -1.13 -2.05
C PHE A 107 13.62 -0.70 -1.26
N TRP A 108 13.07 -1.59 -0.44
CA TRP A 108 12.06 -1.21 0.54
C TRP A 108 12.68 -0.42 1.69
N GLU A 109 12.14 0.76 1.97
CA GLU A 109 12.58 1.55 3.12
C GLU A 109 12.14 0.89 4.43
N LEU A 110 13.11 0.73 5.34
CA LEU A 110 12.94 0.10 6.64
C LEU A 110 13.11 1.15 7.77
N PRO A 111 12.41 0.99 8.90
CA PRO A 111 11.56 -0.14 9.28
C PRO A 111 10.12 -0.08 8.72
N GLY A 112 9.74 0.99 8.02
CA GLY A 112 8.34 1.24 7.66
C GLY A 112 7.68 0.12 6.86
N ARG A 113 8.37 -0.49 5.88
CA ARG A 113 7.79 -1.64 5.16
C ARG A 113 7.49 -2.81 6.09
N ASN A 114 8.37 -3.12 7.05
CA ASN A 114 8.15 -4.19 8.02
C ASN A 114 6.97 -3.88 8.95
N ILE A 115 6.84 -2.63 9.39
CA ILE A 115 5.73 -2.18 10.23
C ILE A 115 4.39 -2.36 9.48
N LEU A 116 4.32 -1.98 8.21
CA LEU A 116 3.12 -2.19 7.39
C LEU A 116 2.83 -3.68 7.18
N ARG A 117 3.84 -4.48 6.80
CA ARG A 117 3.70 -5.94 6.60
C ARG A 117 3.25 -6.65 7.88
N ASN A 118 3.68 -6.17 9.04
CA ASN A 118 3.25 -6.66 10.35
C ASN A 118 1.96 -5.97 10.86
N SER A 119 1.09 -5.54 9.95
CA SER A 119 -0.24 -4.98 10.24
C SER A 119 -0.21 -3.85 11.27
N LEU A 120 0.77 -2.95 11.15
CA LEU A 120 0.95 -1.80 12.03
C LEU A 120 1.03 -2.17 13.52
N SER A 121 1.54 -3.35 13.87
CA SER A 121 1.63 -3.80 15.26
C SER A 121 2.47 -2.87 16.13
N ALA A 122 3.48 -2.21 15.54
CA ALA A 122 4.34 -1.24 16.22
C ALA A 122 3.66 0.11 16.47
N VAL A 123 2.54 0.40 15.80
CA VAL A 123 1.78 1.63 15.96
C VAL A 123 0.84 1.49 17.16
N VAL A 124 1.30 1.87 18.34
CA VAL A 124 0.54 1.72 19.59
C VAL A 124 0.13 3.10 20.10
N PRO A 125 -1.19 3.44 20.09
CA PRO A 125 -1.67 4.68 20.71
C PRO A 125 -1.35 4.70 22.22
N PRO A 126 -0.71 5.76 22.74
CA PRO A 126 -0.39 5.87 24.17
C PRO A 126 -1.67 5.90 25.02
N GLN A 127 -1.70 5.09 26.09
CA GLN A 127 -2.90 4.89 26.89
C GLN A 127 -3.27 6.11 27.75
N GLU A 128 -2.32 6.99 28.02
CA GLU A 128 -2.53 8.25 28.71
C GLU A 128 -3.41 9.24 27.92
N ASP A 129 -3.38 9.14 26.59
CA ASP A 129 -4.12 10.05 25.68
C ASP A 129 -5.25 9.35 24.94
N TRP A 130 -5.16 8.04 24.73
CA TRP A 130 -6.08 7.30 23.88
C TRP A 130 -6.72 6.11 24.62
N GLU A 131 -7.99 5.87 24.33
CA GLU A 131 -8.79 4.76 24.84
C GLU A 131 -9.58 4.06 23.72
N ASP A 132 -10.32 3.01 24.08
CA ASP A 132 -11.10 2.19 23.14
C ASP A 132 -10.32 1.72 21.90
N VAL A 133 -9.05 1.36 22.11
CA VAL A 133 -8.16 0.94 21.04
C VAL A 133 -8.64 -0.37 20.45
N ARG A 134 -8.98 -0.37 19.15
CA ARG A 134 -9.38 -1.55 18.38
C ARG A 134 -8.49 -1.70 17.16
N ARG A 135 -8.07 -2.92 16.87
CA ARG A 135 -7.31 -3.24 15.67
C ARG A 135 -8.01 -4.38 14.94
N ILE A 136 -8.45 -4.10 13.71
CA ILE A 136 -9.12 -5.05 12.83
C ILE A 136 -8.11 -5.39 11.74
N VAL A 137 -7.73 -6.67 11.66
CA VAL A 137 -6.68 -7.15 10.74
C VAL A 137 -7.25 -8.32 9.97
N TRP A 138 -6.97 -8.33 8.67
CA TRP A 138 -7.27 -9.47 7.82
C TRP A 138 -6.16 -9.65 6.80
N ASP A 139 -5.84 -10.90 6.47
CA ASP A 139 -4.85 -11.24 5.45
C ASP A 139 -5.41 -12.41 4.61
N PRO A 140 -5.27 -12.37 3.28
CA PRO A 140 -5.57 -13.54 2.46
C PRO A 140 -4.54 -14.65 2.74
N ASP A 141 -4.90 -15.90 2.45
CA ASP A 141 -3.90 -16.96 2.42
C ASP A 141 -2.99 -16.75 1.19
N ARG A 142 -1.75 -16.34 1.43
CA ARG A 142 -0.77 -16.06 0.36
C ARG A 142 -0.25 -17.30 -0.35
N LYS A 143 -0.48 -18.49 0.20
CA LYS A 143 -0.08 -19.77 -0.43
C LYS A 143 -1.18 -20.31 -1.32
N THR A 144 -2.44 -20.24 -0.88
CA THR A 144 -3.58 -20.77 -1.65
C THR A 144 -4.27 -19.70 -2.49
N ALA A 145 -3.99 -18.42 -2.24
CA ALA A 145 -4.71 -17.27 -2.79
C ALA A 145 -6.23 -17.33 -2.52
N GLU A 146 -6.61 -17.90 -1.38
CA GLU A 146 -8.00 -18.01 -0.93
C GLU A 146 -8.34 -16.91 0.07
N ILE A 147 -9.62 -16.51 0.08
CA ILE A 147 -10.17 -15.49 0.99
C ILE A 147 -11.09 -16.09 2.07
N GLY A 148 -11.43 -17.38 1.98
CA GLY A 148 -12.33 -18.07 2.92
C GLY A 148 -13.70 -17.40 3.07
N ASP A 149 -14.32 -17.58 4.24
CA ASP A 149 -15.60 -16.95 4.62
C ASP A 149 -15.41 -15.55 5.24
N ALA A 150 -14.43 -14.78 4.74
CA ALA A 150 -14.13 -13.45 5.27
C ALA A 150 -15.33 -12.51 5.11
N ALA A 151 -15.65 -11.77 6.18
CA ALA A 151 -16.71 -10.77 6.17
C ALA A 151 -16.39 -9.62 5.20
N GLU A 152 -17.40 -9.09 4.51
CA GLU A 152 -17.22 -7.99 3.55
C GLU A 152 -16.52 -6.76 4.16
N GLU A 153 -16.76 -6.51 5.44
CA GLU A 153 -16.22 -5.38 6.21
C GLU A 153 -14.69 -5.36 6.30
N VAL A 154 -14.01 -6.50 6.17
CA VAL A 154 -12.54 -6.59 6.19
C VAL A 154 -11.92 -6.67 4.79
N LEU A 155 -12.74 -6.93 3.78
CA LEU A 155 -12.39 -7.07 2.36
C LEU A 155 -12.48 -5.74 1.60
N TRP A 156 -12.38 -4.60 2.28
CA TRP A 156 -12.51 -3.26 1.68
C TRP A 156 -11.40 -2.92 0.67
N MET A 157 -10.28 -3.67 0.66
CA MET A 157 -9.30 -3.69 -0.43
C MET A 157 -9.44 -4.93 -1.30
N ARG A 158 -10.58 -5.05 -1.97
CA ARG A 158 -10.85 -6.03 -3.01
C ARG A 158 -11.22 -5.29 -4.29
N LYS A 159 -10.62 -5.68 -5.41
CA LYS A 159 -10.88 -5.04 -6.72
C LYS A 159 -10.95 -6.08 -7.82
N THR A 160 -11.92 -5.92 -8.71
CA THR A 160 -11.87 -6.48 -10.06
C THR A 160 -11.17 -5.46 -10.94
N LEU A 161 -10.07 -5.85 -11.57
CA LEU A 161 -9.26 -5.00 -12.43
C LEU A 161 -8.59 -5.83 -13.52
N LYS A 162 -8.10 -5.18 -14.55
CA LYS A 162 -7.32 -5.82 -15.59
C LYS A 162 -5.91 -6.13 -15.11
N LEU A 163 -5.29 -7.21 -15.59
CA LEU A 163 -3.90 -7.53 -15.26
C LEU A 163 -2.92 -6.39 -15.64
N GLY A 164 -3.17 -5.66 -16.74
CA GLY A 164 -2.38 -4.48 -17.10
C GLY A 164 -2.52 -3.32 -16.11
N GLU A 165 -3.66 -3.20 -15.43
CA GLU A 165 -3.86 -2.21 -14.36
C GLU A 165 -3.12 -2.62 -13.09
N LEU A 166 -3.07 -3.93 -12.78
CA LEU A 166 -2.28 -4.46 -11.67
C LEU A 166 -0.77 -4.32 -11.95
N GLU A 167 -0.34 -4.49 -13.20
CA GLU A 167 1.03 -4.19 -13.67
C GLU A 167 1.36 -2.72 -13.40
N GLY A 168 0.47 -1.81 -13.82
CA GLY A 168 0.58 -0.38 -13.55
C GLY A 168 0.69 -0.08 -12.05
N TYR A 169 -0.13 -0.72 -11.21
CA TYR A 169 -0.06 -0.60 -9.76
C TYR A 169 1.30 -1.05 -9.19
N THR A 170 1.84 -2.17 -9.68
CA THR A 170 3.15 -2.70 -9.24
C THR A 170 4.28 -1.69 -9.51
N ARG A 171 4.21 -0.96 -10.63
CA ARG A 171 5.15 0.11 -10.99
C ARG A 171 5.06 1.34 -10.08
N THR A 172 4.07 1.42 -9.19
CA THR A 172 3.96 2.51 -8.20
C THR A 172 4.65 2.19 -6.87
N TYR A 173 5.17 0.98 -6.70
CA TYR A 173 5.91 0.62 -5.48
C TYR A 173 7.12 1.52 -5.31
N SER A 174 7.34 2.03 -4.09
CA SER A 174 8.54 2.83 -3.79
C SER A 174 9.82 2.02 -4.05
N ALA A 175 9.80 0.73 -3.74
CA ALA A 175 10.91 -0.17 -4.03
C ALA A 175 11.18 -0.35 -5.53
N PHE A 176 10.16 -0.30 -6.39
CA PHE A 176 10.38 -0.29 -7.85
C PHE A 176 11.09 0.99 -8.29
N GLY A 177 10.72 2.15 -7.74
CA GLY A 177 11.42 3.41 -8.00
C GLY A 177 12.91 3.32 -7.63
N GLY A 178 13.20 2.88 -6.41
CA GLY A 178 14.60 2.70 -5.96
C GLY A 178 15.37 1.67 -6.78
N TRP A 179 14.71 0.56 -7.16
CA TRP A 179 15.29 -0.46 -8.03
C TRP A 179 15.61 0.12 -9.42
N LYS A 180 14.65 0.81 -10.05
CA LYS A 180 14.82 1.43 -11.37
C LYS A 180 15.97 2.45 -11.40
N ASP A 181 16.11 3.24 -10.33
CA ASP A 181 17.19 4.22 -10.22
C ASP A 181 18.57 3.56 -10.08
N ALA A 182 18.65 2.42 -9.40
CA ALA A 182 19.89 1.66 -9.22
C ALA A 182 20.27 0.80 -10.43
N HIS A 183 19.31 0.52 -11.31
CA HIS A 183 19.46 -0.38 -12.46
C HIS A 183 19.05 0.28 -13.80
N PRO A 184 19.68 1.40 -14.19
CA PRO A 184 19.33 2.13 -15.42
C PRO A 184 19.55 1.32 -16.71
N GLU A 185 20.32 0.23 -16.66
CA GLU A 185 20.52 -0.71 -17.77
C GLU A 185 19.26 -1.50 -18.13
N PHE A 186 18.39 -1.80 -17.15
CA PHE A 186 17.17 -2.56 -17.35
C PHE A 186 16.00 -1.63 -17.64
N ARG A 187 15.91 -1.20 -18.90
CA ARG A 187 14.84 -0.33 -19.36
C ARG A 187 13.56 -1.12 -19.65
N SER A 188 12.43 -0.52 -19.27
CA SER A 188 11.11 -1.07 -19.53
C SER A 188 10.87 -1.28 -21.03
N ARG A 189 10.02 -2.26 -21.38
CA ARG A 189 9.63 -2.48 -22.80
C ARG A 189 8.92 -1.27 -23.39
N VAL A 190 8.08 -0.59 -22.60
CA VAL A 190 7.34 0.60 -23.05
C VAL A 190 8.27 1.79 -23.32
N ASP A 191 9.41 1.85 -22.63
CA ASP A 191 10.47 2.83 -22.89
C ASP A 191 11.48 2.36 -23.95
N GLY A 192 11.19 1.27 -24.69
CA GLY A 192 12.02 0.74 -25.77
C GLY A 192 13.22 -0.11 -25.32
N GLY A 193 13.21 -0.63 -24.09
CA GLY A 193 14.20 -1.58 -23.58
C GLY A 193 13.80 -3.06 -23.75
N GLU A 194 14.64 -3.97 -23.24
CA GLU A 194 14.40 -5.43 -23.27
C GLU A 194 13.51 -5.94 -22.12
N GLY A 195 13.16 -5.06 -21.19
CA GLY A 195 12.26 -5.29 -20.07
C GLY A 195 12.92 -5.03 -18.72
N ASP A 196 12.21 -4.27 -17.88
CA ASP A 196 12.60 -4.05 -16.48
C ASP A 196 12.10 -5.18 -15.56
N ILE A 197 12.33 -5.05 -14.25
CA ILE A 197 11.90 -6.06 -13.28
C ILE A 197 10.39 -6.31 -13.26
N VAL A 198 9.57 -5.30 -13.54
CA VAL A 198 8.11 -5.49 -13.59
C VAL A 198 7.71 -6.18 -14.87
N ASP A 199 8.35 -5.86 -16.00
CA ASP A 199 8.16 -6.60 -17.25
C ASP A 199 8.46 -8.10 -17.06
N LYS A 200 9.57 -8.44 -16.39
CA LYS A 200 9.95 -9.85 -16.12
C LYS A 200 9.03 -10.52 -15.10
N MET A 201 8.62 -9.80 -14.06
CA MET A 201 7.66 -10.29 -13.09
C MET A 201 6.34 -10.68 -13.78
N TYR A 202 5.83 -9.82 -14.67
CA TYR A 202 4.55 -10.08 -15.35
C TYR A 202 4.64 -11.14 -16.44
N ASP A 203 5.79 -11.30 -17.11
CA ASP A 203 6.02 -12.46 -17.98
C ASP A 203 5.79 -13.76 -17.18
N GLU A 204 6.35 -13.85 -15.98
CA GLU A 204 6.21 -15.02 -15.13
C GLU A 204 4.82 -15.17 -14.51
N VAL A 205 4.17 -14.08 -14.10
CA VAL A 205 2.77 -14.11 -13.62
C VAL A 205 1.84 -14.66 -14.70
N VAL A 206 2.02 -14.24 -15.96
CA VAL A 206 1.22 -14.71 -17.08
C VAL A 206 1.54 -16.17 -17.41
N ALA A 207 2.82 -16.56 -17.46
CA ALA A 207 3.23 -17.93 -17.71
C ALA A 207 2.81 -18.92 -16.60
N ALA A 208 2.61 -18.43 -15.37
CA ALA A 208 2.14 -19.25 -14.25
C ALA A 208 0.67 -19.70 -14.38
N VAL A 209 -0.09 -19.12 -15.32
CA VAL A 209 -1.51 -19.43 -15.54
C VAL A 209 -1.72 -19.74 -17.03
N PRO A 210 -1.86 -21.02 -17.42
CA PRO A 210 -1.88 -21.42 -18.83
C PRO A 210 -2.95 -20.71 -19.68
N GLU A 211 -4.11 -20.39 -19.11
CA GLU A 211 -5.15 -19.65 -19.80
C GLU A 211 -4.74 -18.21 -20.13
N TRP A 212 -3.89 -17.59 -19.31
CA TRP A 212 -3.40 -16.23 -19.54
C TRP A 212 -2.26 -16.22 -20.55
N GLU A 213 -1.36 -17.20 -20.46
CA GLU A 213 -0.28 -17.38 -21.45
C GLU A 213 -0.85 -17.57 -22.87
N ALA A 214 -1.94 -18.34 -23.00
CA ALA A 214 -2.60 -18.58 -24.28
C ALA A 214 -3.19 -17.31 -24.93
N GLU A 215 -3.46 -16.25 -24.17
CA GLU A 215 -3.97 -14.97 -24.70
C GLU A 215 -2.89 -14.12 -25.36
N GLY A 216 -1.61 -14.47 -25.21
CA GLY A 216 -0.48 -13.76 -25.80
C GLY A 216 -0.51 -12.27 -25.42
N ASP A 217 -0.36 -11.37 -26.39
CA ASP A 217 -0.30 -9.91 -26.16
C ASP A 217 -1.57 -9.31 -25.52
N LYS A 218 -2.68 -10.07 -25.47
CA LYS A 218 -3.95 -9.62 -24.87
C LYS A 218 -4.05 -9.89 -23.38
N TRP A 219 -3.06 -10.52 -22.74
CA TRP A 219 -3.12 -10.83 -21.31
C TRP A 219 -3.42 -9.61 -20.44
N ARG A 220 -2.99 -8.42 -20.87
CA ARG A 220 -3.23 -7.15 -20.16
C ARG A 220 -4.71 -6.81 -20.02
N GLU A 221 -5.57 -7.35 -20.87
CA GLU A 221 -7.02 -7.11 -20.86
C GLU A 221 -7.78 -8.10 -19.99
N ILE A 222 -7.12 -9.14 -19.46
CA ILE A 222 -7.75 -10.16 -18.63
C ILE A 222 -8.17 -9.52 -17.31
N GLU A 223 -9.45 -9.62 -16.99
CA GLU A 223 -10.01 -9.22 -15.71
C GLU A 223 -9.70 -10.27 -14.64
N VAL A 224 -9.16 -9.81 -13.52
CA VAL A 224 -8.86 -10.62 -12.35
C VAL A 224 -9.42 -9.97 -11.11
N GLU A 225 -9.61 -10.78 -10.07
CA GLU A 225 -9.91 -10.27 -8.74
C GLU A 225 -8.63 -10.26 -7.91
N ALA A 226 -8.21 -9.07 -7.48
CA ALA A 226 -7.11 -8.90 -6.55
C ALA A 226 -7.63 -8.44 -5.19
N VAL A 227 -7.01 -8.97 -4.13
CA VAL A 227 -7.34 -8.63 -2.75
C VAL A 227 -6.05 -8.44 -1.95
N TRP A 228 -6.02 -7.44 -1.07
CA TRP A 228 -4.88 -7.11 -0.22
C TRP A 228 -5.20 -7.48 1.22
N GLY A 229 -4.17 -7.88 1.99
CA GLY A 229 -4.29 -7.90 3.45
C GLY A 229 -4.52 -6.48 3.97
N THR A 230 -5.38 -6.32 4.96
CA THR A 230 -5.84 -5.03 5.49
C THR A 230 -5.56 -4.90 6.98
N VAL A 231 -5.41 -3.67 7.44
CA VAL A 231 -5.45 -3.32 8.85
C VAL A 231 -6.17 -1.99 9.04
N LEU A 232 -7.01 -1.92 10.07
CA LEU A 232 -7.62 -0.69 10.58
C LEU A 232 -7.38 -0.62 12.10
N LEU A 233 -6.65 0.41 12.52
CA LEU A 233 -6.44 0.79 13.91
C LEU A 233 -7.37 1.97 14.24
N LEU A 234 -8.20 1.77 15.26
CA LEU A 234 -9.13 2.76 15.79
C LEU A 234 -8.76 3.08 17.24
N ALA A 235 -8.92 4.34 17.64
CA ALA A 235 -8.84 4.76 19.04
C ALA A 235 -9.72 6.00 19.27
N ARG A 236 -9.96 6.33 20.53
CA ARG A 236 -10.72 7.52 20.97
C ARG A 236 -9.84 8.38 21.86
N ARG A 237 -9.84 9.70 21.64
CA ARG A 237 -9.12 10.64 22.49
C ARG A 237 -9.79 10.68 23.86
N ARG A 238 -9.01 10.53 24.94
CA ARG A 238 -9.48 10.71 26.32
C ARG A 238 -9.86 12.15 26.62
#